data_AF-A0A402AL51-F1
#
_entry.id   AF-A0A402AL51-F1
#
_cell.length_a   1.000
_cell.length_b   1.000
_cell.length_c   1.000
_cell.angle_alpha   90.00
_cell.angle_beta   90.00
_cell.angle_gamma   90.00
#
_symmetry.space_group_name_H-M   'P 1'
#
loop_
_entity.id
_entity.type
_entity.pdbx_description
1 polymer ?
#
loop_
_entity_poly.entity_id
_entity_poly.type
_entity_poly.pdbx_seq_one_letter_code
_entity_poly.pdbx_strand_id
1 'polypeptide(L)'
;MTEAKIAFEIVPGITSAIAVPAYAGIPVTHRDYTTSFTVVTGHKGRSSSPAVNWEALARLGGTLIVLMGVKALPDVTRRLIQGGLDPTTPAAVIQEGTTPNSEW
;
A
#
# COMPACT_ATOMS: atom_id res chain seq x y z
N MET A 1 19.73 -17.89 -6.79
CA MET A 1 20.81 -17.30 -7.62
C MET A 1 22.11 -17.26 -6.85
N THR A 2 22.15 -16.65 -5.66
CA THR A 2 23.33 -16.63 -4.78
C THR A 2 23.78 -18.03 -4.33
N GLU A 3 22.87 -18.86 -3.80
CA GLU A 3 23.19 -20.24 -3.40
C GLU A 3 23.64 -21.12 -4.58
N ALA A 4 23.11 -20.83 -5.77
CA ALA A 4 23.47 -21.50 -7.02
C ALA A 4 24.72 -20.90 -7.70
N LYS A 5 25.37 -19.88 -7.09
CA LYS A 5 26.54 -19.15 -7.63
C LYS A 5 26.33 -18.61 -9.04
N ILE A 6 25.10 -18.23 -9.38
CA ILE A 6 24.78 -17.57 -10.66
C ILE A 6 24.98 -16.07 -10.49
N ALA A 7 25.75 -15.44 -11.37
CA ALA A 7 25.94 -14.00 -11.37
C ALA A 7 24.64 -13.28 -11.74
N PHE A 8 24.30 -12.22 -11.00
CA PHE A 8 23.14 -11.37 -11.25
C PHE A 8 23.40 -9.95 -10.77
N GLU A 9 22.59 -9.01 -11.25
CA GLU A 9 22.55 -7.63 -10.78
C GLU A 9 21.13 -7.24 -10.37
N ILE A 10 21.02 -6.26 -9.48
CA ILE A 10 19.73 -5.66 -9.07
C ILE A 10 19.74 -4.23 -9.59
N VAL A 11 18.81 -3.90 -10.49
CA VAL A 11 18.59 -2.55 -10.99
C VAL A 11 17.32 -1.99 -10.33
N PRO A 12 17.42 -1.01 -9.41
CA PRO A 12 16.26 -0.44 -8.74
C PRO A 12 15.33 0.29 -9.73
N GLY A 13 14.02 0.15 -9.53
CA GLY A 13 12.99 0.88 -10.27
C GLY A 13 12.15 1.78 -9.35
N ILE A 14 11.27 2.59 -9.94
CA ILE A 14 10.30 3.39 -9.18
C ILE A 14 9.09 2.52 -8.83
N THR A 15 8.80 2.37 -7.54
CA THR A 15 7.67 1.56 -7.08
C THR A 15 6.33 2.24 -7.37
N SER A 16 5.32 1.44 -7.69
CA SER A 16 3.93 1.90 -7.84
C SER A 16 3.39 2.53 -6.55
N ALA A 17 3.91 2.12 -5.39
CA ALA A 17 3.52 2.71 -4.11
C ALA A 17 3.83 4.21 -4.00
N ILE A 18 4.70 4.77 -4.83
CA ILE A 18 5.04 6.20 -4.81
C ILE A 18 4.64 6.87 -6.12
N ALA A 19 4.97 6.26 -7.27
CA ALA A 19 4.71 6.87 -8.57
C ALA A 19 3.22 7.07 -8.85
N VAL A 20 2.40 6.04 -8.58
CA VAL A 20 0.98 6.05 -8.91
C VAL A 20 0.21 7.13 -8.13
N PRO A 21 0.28 7.22 -6.78
CA PRO A 21 -0.42 8.28 -6.06
C PRO A 21 0.12 9.67 -6.42
N ALA A 22 1.42 9.82 -6.69
CA ALA A 22 1.97 11.10 -7.13
C ALA A 22 1.38 11.57 -8.48
N TYR A 23 1.20 10.66 -9.44
CA TYR A 23 0.54 10.97 -10.72
C TYR A 23 -0.95 11.31 -10.57
N ALA A 24 -1.60 10.80 -9.52
CA ALA A 24 -2.97 11.17 -9.15
C ALA A 24 -3.05 12.46 -8.29
N GLY A 25 -1.92 13.15 -8.05
CA GLY A 25 -1.89 14.36 -7.23
C GLY A 25 -1.95 14.10 -5.72
N ILE A 26 -1.73 12.86 -5.28
CA ILE A 26 -1.76 12.44 -3.87
C ILE A 26 -0.33 12.23 -3.38
N PRO A 27 0.26 13.17 -2.61
CA PRO A 27 1.59 12.97 -2.06
C PRO A 27 1.54 11.93 -0.94
N VAL A 28 2.49 10.98 -0.92
CA VAL A 28 2.54 9.92 0.11
C VAL A 28 2.89 10.46 1.50
N THR A 29 3.51 11.64 1.56
CA THR A 29 3.75 12.40 2.79
C THR A 29 3.47 13.87 2.55
N HIS A 30 3.05 14.60 3.57
CA HIS A 30 2.83 16.03 3.48
C HIS A 30 3.01 16.65 4.86
N ARG A 31 3.76 17.76 4.95
CA ARG A 31 4.15 18.38 6.23
C ARG A 31 2.99 18.68 7.18
N ASP A 32 1.83 19.01 6.62
CA ASP A 32 0.62 19.38 7.37
C ASP A 32 -0.32 18.19 7.62
N TYR A 33 -0.08 17.03 6.99
CA TYR A 33 -0.98 15.85 7.08
C TYR A 33 -0.29 14.61 7.66
N THR A 34 0.91 14.27 7.20
CA THR A 34 1.64 13.08 7.67
C THR A 34 3.14 13.13 7.35
N THR A 35 3.95 12.69 8.30
CA THR A 35 5.41 12.51 8.18
C THR A 35 5.82 11.09 7.79
N SER A 36 4.87 10.15 7.71
CA SER A 36 5.13 8.75 7.42
C SER A 36 4.11 8.14 6.45
N PHE A 37 4.55 7.11 5.75
CA PHE A 37 3.68 6.23 4.97
C PHE A 37 4.09 4.77 5.18
N THR A 38 3.11 3.86 5.08
CA THR A 38 3.32 2.42 5.23
C THR A 38 2.85 1.72 3.97
N VAL A 39 3.69 0.85 3.41
CA VAL A 39 3.33 -0.01 2.28
C VAL A 39 3.12 -1.43 2.77
N VAL A 40 1.93 -1.99 2.49
CA VAL A 40 1.59 -3.38 2.84
C VAL A 40 0.98 -4.10 1.65
N THR A 41 1.00 -5.43 1.69
CA THR A 41 0.25 -6.26 0.75
C THR A 41 -1.12 -6.58 1.32
N GLY A 42 -2.19 -6.40 0.53
CA GLY A 42 -3.52 -6.90 0.85
C GLY A 42 -3.68 -8.39 0.52
N HIS A 43 -2.70 -9.01 -0.13
CA HIS A 43 -2.71 -10.44 -0.40
C HIS A 43 -2.36 -11.23 0.87
N LYS A 44 -3.26 -12.11 1.30
CA LYS A 44 -2.93 -13.15 2.28
C LYS A 44 -1.94 -14.09 1.58
N GLY A 45 -0.67 -14.05 1.97
CA GLY A 45 0.36 -14.95 1.44
C GLY A 45 0.01 -16.43 1.67
N ARG A 46 0.98 -17.33 1.47
CA ARG A 46 0.79 -18.76 1.81
C ARG A 46 0.43 -18.88 3.30
N SER A 47 -0.20 -19.99 3.70
CA SER A 47 -0.71 -20.22 5.07
C SER A 47 0.29 -19.97 6.22
N SER A 48 1.59 -19.89 5.94
CA SER A 48 2.65 -19.61 6.91
C SER A 48 3.09 -18.13 6.97
N SER A 49 2.59 -17.26 6.09
CA SER A 49 2.95 -15.85 6.10
C SER A 49 2.26 -15.11 7.25
N PRO A 50 2.98 -14.29 8.03
CA PRO A 50 2.37 -13.43 9.04
C PRO A 50 1.30 -12.54 8.40
N ALA A 51 0.12 -12.49 9.02
CA ALA A 51 -0.95 -11.62 8.57
C ALA A 51 -0.64 -10.16 8.90
N VAL A 52 -1.07 -9.24 8.04
CA VAL A 52 -1.03 -7.79 8.34
C VAL A 52 -1.92 -7.50 9.55
N ASN A 53 -1.36 -6.76 10.51
CA ASN A 53 -2.08 -6.27 11.68
C ASN A 53 -2.75 -4.93 11.35
N TRP A 54 -3.94 -5.00 10.72
CA TRP A 54 -4.68 -3.82 10.28
C TRP A 54 -5.10 -2.93 11.44
N GLU A 55 -5.38 -3.51 12.61
CA GLU A 55 -5.78 -2.77 13.79
C GLU A 55 -4.62 -1.91 14.33
N ALA A 56 -3.39 -2.42 14.27
CA ALA A 56 -2.20 -1.62 14.58
C ALA A 56 -1.95 -0.52 13.55
N LEU A 57 -2.17 -0.80 12.26
CA LEU A 57 -2.00 0.20 11.20
C LEU A 57 -3.02 1.34 11.31
N ALA A 58 -4.27 1.04 11.68
CA ALA A 58 -5.28 2.06 11.95
C ALA A 58 -4.84 3.05 13.05
N ARG A 59 -4.10 2.57 14.05
CA ARG A 59 -3.60 3.38 15.17
C ARG A 59 -2.28 4.07 14.89
N LEU A 60 -1.45 3.48 14.02
CA LEU A 60 -0.17 4.06 13.61
C LEU A 60 -0.36 5.41 12.91
N GLY A 61 -1.41 5.51 12.08
CA GLY A 61 -1.70 6.70 11.30
C GLY A 61 -0.74 6.90 10.12
N GLY A 62 -0.88 8.06 9.49
CA GLY A 62 -0.18 8.41 8.25
C GLY A 62 -0.77 7.76 7.01
N THR A 63 -0.09 7.89 5.87
CA THR A 63 -0.59 7.37 4.59
C THR A 63 -0.42 5.86 4.53
N LEU A 64 -1.52 5.13 4.35
CA LEU A 64 -1.50 3.67 4.18
C LEU A 64 -1.65 3.29 2.71
N ILE A 65 -0.69 2.55 2.17
CA ILE A 65 -0.68 2.09 0.78
C ILE A 65 -0.82 0.58 0.78
N VAL A 66 -1.93 0.08 0.21
CA VAL A 66 -2.23 -1.35 0.15
C VAL A 66 -2.04 -1.86 -1.28
N LEU A 67 -0.89 -2.46 -1.55
CA LEU A 67 -0.62 -3.13 -2.82
C LEU A 67 -1.34 -4.48 -2.89
N MET A 68 -1.73 -4.92 -4.09
CA MET A 68 -2.47 -6.19 -4.30
C MET A 68 -3.75 -6.29 -3.43
N GLY A 69 -4.36 -5.15 -3.11
CA GLY A 69 -5.43 -5.04 -2.12
C GLY A 69 -6.86 -5.15 -2.65
N VAL A 70 -7.08 -5.06 -3.96
CA VAL A 70 -8.45 -4.89 -4.54
C VAL A 70 -9.43 -5.96 -4.05
N LYS A 71 -9.05 -7.24 -4.10
CA LYS A 71 -9.90 -8.35 -3.63
C LYS A 71 -10.08 -8.38 -2.10
N ALA A 72 -9.14 -7.80 -1.37
CA ALA A 72 -9.15 -7.74 0.10
C ALA A 72 -9.81 -6.47 0.64
N LEU A 73 -10.19 -5.52 -0.23
CA LEU A 73 -10.64 -4.19 0.16
C LEU A 73 -11.79 -4.22 1.19
N PRO A 74 -12.85 -5.03 1.06
CA PRO A 74 -13.92 -5.06 2.06
C PRO A 74 -13.45 -5.53 3.45
N ASP A 75 -12.53 -6.49 3.49
CA ASP A 75 -11.96 -7.00 4.73
C ASP A 75 -11.00 -5.98 5.36
N VAL A 76 -10.17 -5.33 4.54
CA VAL A 76 -9.20 -4.33 4.98
C VAL A 76 -9.91 -3.12 5.58
N THR A 77 -10.88 -2.54 4.87
CA THR A 77 -11.60 -1.35 5.35
C THR A 77 -12.34 -1.65 6.65
N ARG A 78 -13.03 -2.79 6.74
CA ARG A 78 -13.70 -3.24 7.96
C ARG A 78 -12.73 -3.33 9.14
N ARG A 79 -11.56 -3.95 8.96
CA ARG A 79 -10.58 -4.12 10.04
C ARG A 79 -9.89 -2.82 10.43
N LEU A 80 -9.65 -1.91 9.47
CA LEU A 80 -9.12 -0.58 9.76
C LEU A 80 -10.11 0.23 10.61
N ILE A 81 -11.39 0.24 10.25
CA ILE A 81 -12.45 0.91 11.03
C ILE A 81 -12.58 0.28 12.42
N GLN A 82 -12.60 -1.05 12.52
CA GLN A 82 -12.59 -1.76 13.82
C GLN A 82 -11.34 -1.44 14.65
N GLY A 83 -10.21 -1.19 13.99
CA GLY A 83 -8.95 -0.77 14.61
C GLY A 83 -8.95 0.66 15.15
N GLY A 84 -9.94 1.47 14.78
CA GLY A 84 -10.11 2.86 15.20
C GLY A 84 -9.89 3.90 14.11
N LEU A 85 -9.72 3.51 12.83
CA LEU A 85 -9.65 4.46 11.73
C LEU A 85 -11.01 5.14 11.52
N ASP A 86 -11.02 6.46 11.38
CA ASP A 86 -12.24 7.22 11.11
C ASP A 86 -12.87 6.76 9.77
N PRO A 87 -14.15 6.35 9.73
CA PRO A 87 -14.83 5.96 8.49
C PRO A 87 -14.87 7.04 7.40
N THR A 88 -14.63 8.31 7.77
CA THR A 88 -14.56 9.46 6.86
C THR A 88 -13.15 9.77 6.38
N THR A 89 -12.14 8.97 6.79
CA THR A 89 -10.75 9.12 6.33
C THR A 89 -10.70 9.08 4.79
N PRO A 90 -10.10 10.09 4.13
CA PRO A 90 -9.96 10.09 2.67
C PRO A 90 -9.21 8.86 2.17
N ALA A 91 -9.73 8.23 1.11
CA ALA A 91 -9.14 7.08 0.46
C ALA A 91 -9.29 7.18 -1.06
N ALA A 92 -8.37 6.58 -1.80
CA ALA A 92 -8.41 6.49 -3.25
C ALA A 92 -8.05 5.07 -3.71
N VAL A 93 -8.63 4.63 -4.81
CA VAL A 93 -8.28 3.38 -5.51
C VAL A 93 -7.81 3.77 -6.90
N ILE A 94 -6.54 3.54 -7.21
CA ILE A 94 -5.97 3.92 -8.50
C ILE A 94 -5.70 2.65 -9.30
N GLN A 95 -6.33 2.54 -10.47
CA GLN A 95 -6.14 1.46 -11.43
C GLN A 95 -5.25 1.93 -12.58
N GLU A 96 -4.40 1.02 -13.07
CA GLU A 96 -3.55 1.25 -14.26
C GLU A 96 -2.71 2.54 -14.19
N GLY A 97 -2.34 2.94 -12.97
CA GLY A 97 -1.65 4.21 -12.73
C GLY A 97 -0.37 4.37 -13.53
N THR A 98 -0.09 5.61 -13.96
CA THR A 98 1.02 6.01 -14.85
C THR A 98 0.92 5.50 -16.30
N THR A 99 -0.19 4.85 -16.66
CA THR A 99 -0.46 4.44 -18.05
C THR A 99 -1.53 5.33 -18.69
N PRO A 100 -1.70 5.30 -20.03
CA PRO A 100 -2.78 6.02 -20.71
C PRO A 100 -4.20 5.65 -20.27
N ASN A 101 -4.37 4.47 -19.65
CA ASN A 101 -5.65 3.97 -19.16
C ASN A 101 -5.86 4.24 -17.66
N SER A 102 -5.09 5.17 -17.06
CA SER A 102 -5.18 5.43 -15.62
C SER A 102 -6.59 5.90 -15.23
N GLU A 103 -7.18 5.27 -14.20
CA GLU A 103 -8.47 5.62 -13.61
C GLU A 103 -8.35 5.69 -12.09
N TRP A 104 -8.95 6.71 -11.45
CA TRP A 104 -8.92 6.91 -10.00
C TRP A 104 -10.08 7.77 -9.49
#